data_AF-A0A399TBI8-F1
#
_entry.id   AF-A0A399TBI8-F1
#
_cell.length_a   1.000
_cell.length_b   1.000
_cell.length_c   1.000
_cell.angle_alpha   90.00
_cell.angle_beta   90.00
_cell.angle_gamma   90.00
#
_symmetry.space_group_name_H-M   'P 1'
#
loop_
_entity.id
_entity.type
_entity.pdbx_description
1 polymer ?
#
loop_
_entity_poly.entity_id
_entity_poly.type
_entity_poly.pdbx_seq_one_letter_code
_entity_poly.pdbx_strand_id
1 'polypeptide(L)'
;MTTDDTSAHHSAPPHADSDHGTRELLLGGCRAIAAGIVEVVTRRRRRVALSAALVVGVGTALLFRSLLIGADDTDGDETALAAALGLVLGSLAGAIPLTAWLTRASRRIGSATGAHPHWRDSALLKRSVDSRGRVTLAPGSAERVAVESRRAIASGAVGVPMSVILVVAALLATPVLLFSGVTAIQMLLVPFYALVSASTLYVQSLAAGRMALLRDAADAELALPESERSIAPPVDPPHGSRLP
;
A
#
# COMPACT_ATOMS: atom_id res chain seq x y z
N MET A 1 -1.78 -53.61 38.24
CA MET A 1 -3.20 -53.55 37.83
C MET A 1 -3.88 -52.77 38.95
N THR A 2 -4.12 -51.47 38.87
CA THR A 2 -4.77 -50.69 37.80
C THR A 2 -4.17 -49.29 37.69
N THR A 3 -4.18 -48.81 36.45
CA THR A 3 -3.86 -47.48 35.94
C THR A 3 -4.88 -46.43 36.40
N ASP A 4 -4.41 -45.30 36.93
CA ASP A 4 -5.21 -44.08 37.09
C ASP A 4 -4.71 -43.05 36.06
N ASP A 5 -5.26 -43.16 34.85
CA ASP A 5 -5.07 -42.19 33.77
C ASP A 5 -5.87 -40.93 34.08
N THR A 6 -5.29 -40.02 34.86
CA THR A 6 -5.71 -38.61 34.84
C THR A 6 -5.16 -37.97 33.57
N SER A 7 -5.75 -38.33 32.42
CA SER A 7 -5.54 -37.58 31.19
C SER A 7 -6.26 -36.24 31.33
N ALA A 8 -5.52 -35.24 31.79
CA ALA A 8 -5.89 -33.85 31.64
C ALA A 8 -6.28 -33.63 30.18
N HIS A 9 -7.57 -33.42 29.94
CA HIS A 9 -8.10 -32.95 28.68
C HIS A 9 -7.39 -31.62 28.38
N HIS A 10 -6.28 -31.69 27.66
CA HIS A 10 -5.74 -30.56 26.93
C HIS A 10 -6.82 -30.18 25.92
N SER A 11 -7.73 -29.31 26.36
CA SER A 11 -8.52 -28.46 25.50
C SER A 11 -7.52 -27.68 24.64
N ALA A 12 -7.17 -28.28 23.50
CA ALA A 12 -6.49 -27.61 22.41
C ALA A 12 -7.26 -26.29 22.17
N PRO A 13 -6.56 -25.14 22.07
CA PRO A 13 -7.24 -23.90 21.81
C PRO A 13 -8.08 -24.06 20.53
N PRO A 14 -9.33 -23.57 20.52
CA PRO A 14 -10.22 -23.73 19.38
C PRO A 14 -9.51 -23.25 18.13
N HIS A 15 -9.64 -23.98 17.02
CA HIS A 15 -9.11 -23.64 15.71
C HIS A 15 -9.43 -22.17 15.40
N ALA A 16 -8.50 -21.26 15.70
CA ALA A 16 -8.61 -19.87 15.35
C ALA A 16 -8.48 -19.80 13.83
N ASP A 17 -9.57 -19.47 13.15
CA ASP A 17 -9.64 -19.36 11.70
C ASP A 17 -8.47 -18.51 11.19
N SER A 18 -7.57 -19.14 10.41
CA SER A 18 -6.42 -18.46 9.79
C SER A 18 -6.82 -17.27 8.92
N ASP A 19 -8.04 -17.32 8.40
CA ASP A 19 -8.61 -16.30 7.52
C ASP A 19 -9.00 -15.02 8.28
N HIS A 20 -9.36 -15.16 9.56
CA HIS A 20 -9.72 -14.02 10.41
C HIS A 20 -8.50 -13.10 10.61
N GLY A 21 -7.35 -13.67 10.97
CA GLY A 21 -6.12 -12.91 11.17
C GLY A 21 -5.63 -12.20 9.89
N THR A 22 -5.79 -12.84 8.73
CA THR A 22 -5.44 -12.23 7.44
C THR A 22 -6.33 -11.04 7.09
N ARG A 23 -7.64 -11.15 7.37
CA ARG A 23 -8.60 -10.07 7.14
C ARG A 23 -8.34 -8.86 8.03
N GLU A 24 -8.04 -9.08 9.31
CA GLU A 24 -7.70 -8.00 10.24
C GLU A 24 -6.41 -7.29 9.85
N LEU A 25 -5.37 -8.05 9.48
CA LEU A 25 -4.12 -7.50 8.94
C LEU A 25 -4.37 -6.63 7.71
N LEU A 26 -5.19 -7.11 6.78
CA LEU A 26 -5.54 -6.36 5.57
C LEU A 26 -6.26 -5.06 5.91
N LEU A 27 -7.25 -5.09 6.81
CA LEU A 27 -7.98 -3.89 7.24
C LEU A 27 -7.06 -2.90 7.97
N GLY A 28 -6.19 -3.38 8.85
CA GLY A 28 -5.18 -2.57 9.54
C GLY A 28 -4.23 -1.90 8.56
N GLY A 29 -3.75 -2.65 7.55
CA GLY A 29 -2.88 -2.13 6.50
C GLY A 29 -3.57 -1.09 5.61
N CYS A 30 -4.80 -1.35 5.19
CA CYS A 30 -5.62 -0.39 4.46
C CYS A 30 -5.80 0.92 5.24
N ARG A 31 -6.09 0.83 6.54
CA ARG A 31 -6.25 2.01 7.41
C ARG A 31 -4.93 2.77 7.58
N ALA A 32 -3.82 2.07 7.78
CA ALA A 32 -2.51 2.69 7.92
C ALA A 32 -2.06 3.42 6.64
N ILE A 33 -2.25 2.79 5.48
CA ILE A 33 -2.02 3.40 4.17
C ILE A 33 -2.93 4.63 3.99
N ALA A 34 -4.23 4.48 4.24
CA ALA A 34 -5.20 5.56 4.07
C ALA A 34 -4.88 6.77 4.97
N ALA A 35 -4.52 6.52 6.24
CA ALA A 35 -4.12 7.58 7.17
C ALA A 35 -2.89 8.34 6.65
N GLY A 36 -1.86 7.63 6.20
CA GLY A 36 -0.66 8.26 5.61
C GLY A 36 -0.97 9.04 4.33
N ILE A 37 -1.87 8.53 3.48
CA ILE A 37 -2.32 9.25 2.28
C ILE A 37 -3.07 10.53 2.67
N VAL A 38 -4.00 10.49 3.64
CA VAL A 38 -4.79 11.65 4.05
C VAL A 38 -3.91 12.75 4.66
N GLU A 39 -2.88 12.37 5.41
CA GLU A 39 -1.91 13.31 5.96
C GLU A 39 -1.15 14.07 4.87
N VAL A 40 -0.75 13.37 3.80
CA VAL A 40 0.03 13.97 2.71
C VAL A 40 -0.86 14.67 1.68
N VAL A 41 -2.00 14.07 1.33
CA VAL A 41 -2.92 14.52 0.28
C VAL A 41 -4.02 15.38 0.91
N THR A 42 -3.66 16.63 1.20
CA THR A 42 -4.61 17.62 1.72
C THR A 42 -5.73 17.93 0.73
N ARG A 43 -6.83 18.54 1.21
CA ARG A 43 -7.97 18.97 0.37
C ARG A 43 -7.52 19.84 -0.82
N ARG A 44 -6.55 20.74 -0.61
CA ARG A 44 -6.00 21.61 -1.66
C ARG A 44 -5.26 20.80 -2.73
N ARG A 45 -4.40 19.86 -2.32
CA ARG A 45 -3.66 18.96 -3.21
C ARG A 45 -4.60 18.08 -4.03
N ARG A 46 -5.64 17.54 -3.39
CA ARG A 46 -6.70 16.78 -4.07
C ARG A 46 -7.40 17.60 -5.16
N ARG A 47 -7.73 18.88 -4.90
CA ARG A 47 -8.33 19.77 -5.91
C ARG A 47 -7.40 20.01 -7.09
N VAL A 48 -6.11 20.23 -6.85
CA VAL A 48 -5.11 20.42 -7.93
C VAL A 48 -4.97 19.17 -8.79
N ALA A 49 -4.94 17.98 -8.18
CA ALA A 49 -4.90 16.72 -8.91
C ALA A 49 -6.19 16.52 -9.73
N LEU A 50 -7.36 16.82 -9.16
CA LEU A 50 -8.65 16.77 -9.86
C LEU A 50 -8.72 17.75 -11.03
N SER A 51 -8.24 18.99 -10.86
CA SER A 51 -8.22 19.98 -11.94
C SER A 51 -7.28 19.55 -13.07
N ALA A 52 -6.10 19.00 -12.74
CA ALA A 52 -5.20 18.47 -13.75
C ALA A 52 -5.84 17.29 -14.51
N ALA A 53 -6.49 16.38 -13.79
CA ALA A 53 -7.20 15.27 -14.39
C ALA A 53 -8.33 15.72 -15.32
N LEU A 54 -9.11 16.72 -14.91
CA LEU A 54 -10.22 17.24 -15.70
C LEU A 54 -9.73 17.97 -16.95
N VAL A 55 -8.73 18.85 -16.83
CA VAL A 55 -8.17 19.59 -17.97
C VAL A 55 -7.58 18.64 -18.99
N VAL A 56 -6.75 17.68 -18.55
CA VAL A 56 -6.15 16.70 -19.47
C VAL A 56 -7.24 15.79 -20.05
N GLY A 57 -8.14 15.27 -19.22
CA GLY A 57 -9.15 14.32 -19.69
C GLY A 57 -10.15 14.93 -20.66
N VAL A 58 -10.66 16.13 -20.40
CA VAL A 58 -11.53 16.85 -21.32
C VAL A 58 -10.77 17.25 -22.58
N GLY A 59 -9.56 17.78 -22.46
CA GLY A 59 -8.73 18.15 -23.61
C GLY A 59 -8.45 16.94 -24.52
N THR A 60 -8.06 15.82 -23.94
CA THR A 60 -7.86 14.54 -24.65
C THR A 60 -9.15 14.06 -25.29
N ALA A 61 -10.28 14.04 -24.58
CA ALA A 61 -11.56 13.62 -25.15
C ALA A 61 -11.96 14.48 -26.36
N LEU A 62 -11.79 15.81 -26.26
CA LEU A 62 -12.09 16.72 -27.37
C LEU A 62 -11.15 16.50 -28.56
N LEU A 63 -9.86 16.30 -28.32
CA LEU A 63 -8.88 15.99 -29.36
C LEU A 63 -9.23 14.68 -30.08
N PHE A 64 -9.45 13.59 -29.34
CA PHE A 64 -9.83 12.31 -29.93
C PHE A 64 -11.17 12.38 -30.65
N ARG A 65 -12.16 13.07 -30.08
CA ARG A 65 -13.43 13.32 -30.75
C ARG A 65 -13.25 14.04 -32.09
N SER A 66 -12.39 15.07 -32.13
CA SER A 66 -12.13 15.81 -33.38
C SER A 66 -11.38 14.98 -34.43
N LEU A 67 -10.53 14.05 -34.00
CA LEU A 67 -9.80 13.14 -34.88
C LEU A 67 -10.69 12.01 -35.43
N LEU A 68 -11.65 11.53 -34.63
CA LEU A 68 -12.55 10.44 -34.99
C LEU A 68 -13.68 10.90 -35.90
N ILE A 69 -14.28 12.07 -35.64
CA ILE A 69 -15.36 12.64 -36.48
C ILE A 69 -14.92 12.91 -37.94
N GLY A 70 -13.61 13.04 -38.19
CA GLY A 70 -13.05 13.21 -39.53
C GLY A 70 -12.82 11.91 -40.31
N ALA A 71 -13.05 10.75 -39.70
CA ALA A 71 -12.98 9.45 -40.35
C ALA A 71 -14.43 9.00 -40.66
N ASP A 72 -14.76 8.86 -41.95
CA ASP A 72 -16.12 8.63 -42.46
C ASP A 72 -16.90 7.47 -41.80
N ASP A 73 -18.21 7.70 -41.66
CA ASP A 73 -19.35 6.74 -41.71
C ASP A 73 -19.45 5.60 -40.67
N THR A 74 -19.13 5.83 -39.40
CA THR A 74 -19.49 4.86 -38.34
C THR A 74 -20.32 5.42 -37.18
N ASP A 75 -21.48 4.79 -37.01
CA ASP A 75 -22.43 4.84 -35.90
C ASP A 75 -21.88 5.39 -34.57
N GLY A 76 -22.42 6.52 -34.10
CA GLY A 76 -22.66 6.98 -32.71
C GLY A 76 -21.62 6.83 -31.56
N ASP A 77 -20.71 5.86 -31.60
CA ASP A 77 -19.92 5.36 -30.48
C ASP A 77 -18.53 6.01 -30.35
N GLU A 78 -18.10 6.78 -31.35
CA GLU A 78 -16.81 7.49 -31.34
C GLU A 78 -16.71 8.52 -30.22
N THR A 79 -17.83 9.18 -29.89
CA THR A 79 -17.90 10.10 -28.75
C THR A 79 -17.71 9.38 -27.42
N ALA A 80 -18.23 8.16 -27.28
CA ALA A 80 -18.08 7.36 -26.09
C ALA A 80 -16.63 6.86 -25.96
N LEU A 81 -16.03 6.37 -27.04
CA LEU A 81 -14.61 5.98 -27.09
C LEU A 81 -13.67 7.14 -26.72
N ALA A 82 -13.89 8.32 -27.30
CA ALA A 82 -13.12 9.51 -27.00
C ALA A 82 -13.25 9.93 -25.52
N ALA A 83 -14.46 9.82 -24.95
CA ALA A 83 -14.69 10.07 -23.53
C ALA A 83 -13.97 9.04 -22.64
N ALA A 84 -13.96 7.76 -23.01
CA ALA A 84 -13.25 6.71 -22.29
C ALA A 84 -11.72 6.94 -22.30
N LEU A 85 -11.15 7.29 -23.46
CA LEU A 85 -9.73 7.63 -23.58
C LEU A 85 -9.36 8.88 -22.78
N GLY A 86 -10.19 9.92 -22.84
CA GLY A 86 -10.05 11.12 -22.02
C GLY A 86 -10.11 10.81 -20.53
N LEU A 87 -11.02 9.94 -20.11
CA LEU A 87 -11.13 9.50 -18.72
C LEU A 87 -9.85 8.80 -18.26
N VAL A 88 -9.32 7.85 -19.04
CA VAL A 88 -8.09 7.12 -18.71
C VAL A 88 -6.89 8.06 -18.64
N LEU A 89 -6.65 8.88 -19.66
CA LEU A 89 -5.49 9.77 -19.72
C LEU A 89 -5.58 10.93 -18.70
N GLY A 90 -6.78 11.46 -18.47
CA GLY A 90 -7.03 12.42 -17.40
C GLY A 90 -6.76 11.81 -16.02
N SER A 91 -7.21 10.57 -15.79
CA SER A 91 -6.98 9.85 -14.53
C SER A 91 -5.48 9.66 -14.24
N LEU A 92 -4.70 9.30 -15.27
CA LEU A 92 -3.25 9.19 -15.21
C LEU A 92 -2.59 10.53 -14.85
N ALA A 93 -3.00 11.61 -15.51
CA ALA A 93 -2.47 12.95 -15.25
C ALA A 93 -2.74 13.42 -13.81
N GLY A 94 -3.91 13.07 -13.24
CA GLY A 94 -4.24 13.35 -11.84
C GLY A 94 -3.43 12.51 -10.83
N ALA A 95 -3.03 11.29 -11.20
CA ALA A 95 -2.24 10.41 -10.35
C ALA A 95 -0.78 10.89 -10.20
N ILE A 96 -0.18 11.47 -11.25
CA ILE A 96 1.21 11.98 -11.23
C ILE A 96 1.51 12.90 -10.04
N PRO A 97 0.77 14.00 -9.79
CA PRO A 97 1.06 14.89 -8.67
C PRO A 97 0.85 14.21 -7.31
N LEU A 98 -0.12 13.29 -7.19
CA LEU A 98 -0.36 12.52 -5.98
C LEU A 98 0.84 11.64 -5.64
N THR A 99 1.31 10.85 -6.61
CA THR A 99 2.49 9.99 -6.48
C THR A 99 3.73 10.82 -6.17
N ALA A 100 3.89 12.00 -6.79
CA ALA A 100 5.00 12.91 -6.52
C ALA A 100 4.98 13.46 -5.09
N TRP A 101 3.81 13.87 -4.56
CA TRP A 101 3.70 14.34 -3.18
C TRP A 101 3.96 13.24 -2.16
N LEU A 102 3.43 12.03 -2.39
CA LEU A 102 3.67 10.87 -1.54
C LEU A 102 5.15 10.46 -1.55
N THR A 103 5.78 10.45 -2.73
CA THR A 103 7.22 10.16 -2.85
C THR A 103 8.06 11.20 -2.11
N ARG A 104 7.70 12.48 -2.17
CA ARG A 104 8.41 13.53 -1.42
C ARG A 104 8.20 13.37 0.09
N ALA A 105 7.00 12.99 0.53
CA ALA A 105 6.71 12.77 1.93
C ALA A 105 7.47 11.54 2.48
N SER A 106 7.47 10.42 1.75
CA SER A 106 8.19 9.21 2.15
C SER A 106 9.71 9.44 2.26
N ARG A 107 10.28 10.26 1.39
CA ARG A 107 11.70 10.67 1.47
C ARG A 107 12.04 11.49 2.72
N ARG A 108 11.08 12.23 3.29
CA ARG A 108 11.30 13.06 4.50
C ARG A 108 11.34 12.24 5.80
N ILE A 109 10.75 11.04 5.81
CA ILE A 109 10.72 10.17 7.00
C ILE A 109 12.12 9.62 7.34
N GLY A 110 13.07 9.64 6.38
CA GLY A 110 14.39 9.02 6.52
C GLY A 110 15.59 9.98 6.73
N SER A 111 15.39 11.25 7.08
CA SER A 111 16.51 12.21 7.23
C SER A 111 16.97 12.47 8.67
N ALA A 112 16.43 11.77 9.68
CA ALA A 112 16.78 12.04 11.08
C ALA A 112 18.04 11.30 11.58
N THR A 113 18.41 10.15 11.01
CA THR A 113 19.62 9.41 11.40
C THR A 113 20.04 8.45 10.28
N GLY A 114 21.27 8.62 9.77
CA GLY A 114 22.03 7.59 9.02
C GLY A 114 21.36 6.97 7.77
N ALA A 115 21.83 7.35 6.60
CA ALA A 115 21.47 6.71 5.34
C ALA A 115 21.84 5.20 5.34
N HIS A 116 20.82 4.37 5.08
CA HIS A 116 20.81 2.92 4.80
C HIS A 116 20.58 2.00 6.01
N PRO A 117 19.52 1.16 6.00
CA PRO A 117 19.66 -0.20 5.43
C PRO A 117 18.34 -0.90 5.01
N HIS A 118 17.96 -0.86 3.73
CA HIS A 118 16.75 -1.54 3.22
C HIS A 118 16.89 -3.08 3.13
N TRP A 119 18.11 -3.62 3.02
CA TRP A 119 18.32 -5.06 2.86
C TRP A 119 18.56 -5.78 4.19
N ARG A 120 19.32 -5.17 5.12
CA ARG A 120 19.74 -5.77 6.39
C ARG A 120 18.58 -5.94 7.38
N ASP A 121 17.66 -5.00 7.42
CA ASP A 121 16.54 -5.02 8.38
C ASP A 121 15.29 -5.71 7.83
N SER A 122 15.21 -5.92 6.52
CA SER A 122 14.07 -6.60 5.90
C SER A 122 13.87 -8.02 6.43
N ALA A 123 14.96 -8.72 6.77
CA ALA A 123 14.92 -10.05 7.38
C ALA A 123 14.45 -10.00 8.84
N LEU A 124 14.85 -8.97 9.60
CA LEU A 124 14.40 -8.75 10.98
C LEU A 124 12.90 -8.42 11.00
N LEU A 125 12.47 -7.49 10.14
CA LEU A 125 11.06 -7.10 10.03
C LEU A 125 10.17 -8.24 9.52
N LYS A 126 10.65 -9.08 8.59
CA LYS A 126 9.91 -10.25 8.10
C LYS A 126 9.72 -11.34 9.15
N ARG A 127 10.66 -11.50 10.08
CA ARG A 127 10.58 -12.50 11.15
C ARG A 127 9.82 -12.00 12.39
N SER A 128 9.72 -10.68 12.54
CA SER A 128 9.09 -10.03 13.69
C SER A 128 7.56 -10.08 13.71
N VAL A 129 6.91 -10.51 12.62
CA VAL A 129 5.44 -10.69 12.60
C VAL A 129 5.11 -12.06 12.01
N ASP A 130 4.51 -12.92 12.82
CA ASP A 130 4.01 -14.22 12.36
C ASP A 130 2.80 -14.03 11.43
N SER A 131 2.51 -15.03 10.61
CA SER A 131 1.29 -15.21 9.82
C SER A 131 -0.01 -14.94 10.61
N ARG A 132 0.00 -15.19 11.92
CA ARG A 132 -1.11 -14.95 12.85
C ARG A 132 -1.15 -13.54 13.45
N GLY A 133 -0.28 -12.62 13.01
CA GLY A 133 -0.22 -11.24 13.52
C GLY A 133 0.47 -11.09 14.88
N ARG A 134 1.14 -12.14 15.39
CA ARG A 134 1.93 -12.06 16.62
C ARG A 134 3.22 -11.29 16.35
N VAL A 135 3.50 -10.28 17.18
CA VAL A 135 4.68 -9.42 17.03
C VAL A 135 5.77 -9.84 18.00
N THR A 136 7.01 -9.95 17.51
CA THR A 136 8.21 -10.17 18.31
C THR A 136 9.21 -9.04 18.03
N LEU A 137 9.46 -8.21 19.05
CA LEU A 137 10.45 -7.14 18.98
C LEU A 137 11.76 -7.61 19.61
N ALA A 138 12.88 -7.32 18.95
CA ALA A 138 14.19 -7.52 19.56
C ALA A 138 14.42 -6.45 20.64
N PRO A 139 15.03 -6.78 21.79
CA PRO A 139 15.29 -5.81 22.85
C PRO A 139 16.09 -4.60 22.34
N GLY A 140 15.70 -3.39 22.75
CA GLY A 140 16.33 -2.12 22.38
C GLY A 140 16.15 -1.71 20.91
N SER A 141 15.33 -2.41 20.13
CA SER A 141 15.10 -2.08 18.71
C SER A 141 13.86 -1.23 18.43
N ALA A 142 13.06 -0.91 19.46
CA ALA A 142 11.75 -0.27 19.32
C ALA A 142 11.79 1.04 18.53
N GLU A 143 12.70 1.95 18.86
CA GLU A 143 12.82 3.26 18.18
C GLU A 143 13.14 3.10 16.68
N ARG A 144 14.04 2.18 16.35
CA ARG A 144 14.40 1.85 14.96
C ARG A 144 13.26 1.17 14.21
N VAL A 145 12.55 0.24 14.85
CA VAL A 145 11.39 -0.46 14.26
C VAL A 145 10.24 0.52 14.02
N ALA A 146 9.98 1.46 14.93
CA ALA A 146 8.95 2.49 14.76
C ALA A 146 9.22 3.39 13.55
N VAL A 147 10.46 3.84 13.36
CA VAL A 147 10.84 4.66 12.20
C VAL A 147 10.76 3.87 10.90
N GLU A 148 11.33 2.67 10.86
CA GLU A 148 11.40 1.89 9.62
C GLU A 148 10.03 1.34 9.20
N SER A 149 9.16 0.97 10.15
CA SER A 149 7.78 0.58 9.86
C SER A 149 6.95 1.73 9.27
N ARG A 150 7.06 2.95 9.83
CA ARG A 150 6.41 4.16 9.28
C ARG A 150 6.90 4.47 7.88
N ARG A 151 8.21 4.33 7.64
CA ARG A 151 8.82 4.50 6.32
C ARG A 151 8.33 3.45 5.32
N ALA A 152 8.25 2.19 5.73
CA ALA A 152 7.76 1.10 4.90
C ALA A 152 6.30 1.32 4.47
N ILE A 153 5.42 1.71 5.41
CA ILE A 153 4.02 2.07 5.12
C ILE A 153 3.96 3.25 4.14
N ALA A 154 4.74 4.32 4.39
CA ALA A 154 4.76 5.48 3.50
C ALA A 154 5.27 5.16 2.09
N SER A 155 6.24 4.25 1.97
CA SER A 155 6.76 3.78 0.68
C SER A 155 5.73 2.93 -0.08
N GLY A 156 5.02 2.05 0.62
CA GLY A 156 3.94 1.24 0.07
C GLY A 156 2.76 2.10 -0.40
N ALA A 157 2.46 3.19 0.31
CA ALA A 157 1.36 4.09 -0.03
C ALA A 157 1.55 4.86 -1.36
N VAL A 158 2.78 4.97 -1.88
CA VAL A 158 3.09 5.75 -3.10
C VAL A 158 2.33 5.26 -4.33
N GLY A 159 2.23 3.94 -4.50
CA GLY A 159 1.58 3.31 -5.67
C GLY A 159 0.06 3.22 -5.57
N VAL A 160 -0.50 3.30 -4.36
CA VAL A 160 -1.91 3.02 -4.08
C VAL A 160 -2.87 3.95 -4.83
N PRO A 161 -2.68 5.29 -4.86
CA PRO A 161 -3.59 6.17 -5.59
C PRO A 161 -3.65 5.84 -7.08
N MET A 162 -2.50 5.54 -7.70
CA MET A 162 -2.42 5.17 -9.12
C MET A 162 -3.23 3.89 -9.38
N SER A 163 -3.02 2.84 -8.58
CA SER A 163 -3.74 1.57 -8.73
C SER A 163 -5.24 1.73 -8.54
N VAL A 164 -5.68 2.49 -7.53
CA VAL A 164 -7.12 2.75 -7.29
C VAL A 164 -7.73 3.54 -8.44
N ILE A 165 -7.07 4.60 -8.89
CA ILE A 165 -7.55 5.44 -9.99
C ILE A 165 -7.67 4.63 -11.27
N LEU A 166 -6.67 3.78 -11.58
CA LEU A 166 -6.70 2.93 -12.77
C LEU A 166 -7.81 1.87 -12.71
N VAL A 167 -8.04 1.24 -11.55
CA VAL A 167 -9.15 0.29 -11.38
C VAL A 167 -10.49 0.98 -11.59
N VAL A 168 -10.69 2.16 -11.00
CA VAL A 168 -11.93 2.93 -11.15
C VAL A 168 -12.12 3.38 -12.61
N ALA A 169 -11.05 3.89 -13.23
CA ALA A 169 -11.09 4.32 -14.62
C ALA A 169 -11.39 3.16 -15.57
N ALA A 170 -10.77 2.00 -15.34
CA ALA A 170 -11.03 0.78 -16.08
C ALA A 170 -12.50 0.36 -15.94
N LEU A 171 -13.03 0.28 -14.70
CA LEU A 171 -14.44 -0.07 -14.46
C LEU A 171 -15.44 0.87 -15.16
N LEU A 172 -15.14 2.18 -15.19
CA LEU A 172 -15.99 3.17 -15.85
C LEU A 172 -15.87 3.12 -17.38
N ALA A 173 -14.70 2.76 -17.91
CA ALA A 173 -14.47 2.63 -19.35
C ALA A 173 -14.96 1.29 -19.93
N THR A 174 -15.00 0.22 -19.12
CA THR A 174 -15.45 -1.13 -19.53
C THR A 174 -16.79 -1.15 -20.29
N PRO A 175 -17.89 -0.54 -19.79
CA PRO A 175 -19.17 -0.60 -20.50
C PRO A 175 -19.05 0.04 -21.89
N VAL A 176 -18.35 1.17 -22.00
CA VAL A 176 -18.14 1.86 -23.28
C VAL A 176 -17.33 1.00 -24.26
N LEU A 177 -16.28 0.35 -23.77
CA LEU A 177 -15.46 -0.56 -24.59
C LEU A 177 -16.25 -1.78 -25.05
N LEU A 178 -17.20 -2.28 -24.24
CA LEU A 178 -18.07 -3.41 -24.60
C LEU A 178 -19.05 -3.09 -25.72
N PHE A 179 -19.59 -1.86 -25.75
CA PHE A 179 -20.58 -1.45 -26.76
C PHE A 179 -19.95 -0.96 -28.07
N SER A 180 -18.75 -0.36 -28.01
CA SER A 180 -18.05 0.23 -29.17
C SER A 180 -17.44 -0.75 -30.18
N GLY A 181 -17.72 -2.06 -30.08
CA GLY A 181 -17.21 -3.07 -31.02
C GLY A 181 -15.68 -3.20 -31.07
N VAL A 182 -14.99 -2.59 -30.10
CA VAL A 182 -13.54 -2.51 -30.02
C VAL A 182 -12.93 -3.90 -29.85
N THR A 183 -11.81 -4.14 -30.56
CA THR A 183 -11.08 -5.42 -30.60
C THR A 183 -10.91 -6.08 -29.23
N ALA A 184 -11.13 -7.40 -29.19
CA ALA A 184 -11.06 -8.25 -28.00
C ALA A 184 -9.79 -8.09 -27.14
N ILE A 185 -8.69 -7.61 -27.72
CA ILE A 185 -7.42 -7.33 -27.03
C ILE A 185 -7.54 -6.18 -26.02
N GLN A 186 -8.28 -5.11 -26.35
CA GLN A 186 -8.45 -3.96 -25.43
C GLN A 186 -9.39 -4.31 -24.27
N MET A 187 -10.39 -5.15 -24.53
CA MET A 187 -11.25 -5.71 -23.49
C MET A 187 -10.53 -6.73 -22.59
N LEU A 188 -9.46 -7.37 -23.06
CA LEU A 188 -8.59 -8.25 -22.27
C LEU A 188 -7.66 -7.48 -21.33
N LEU A 189 -7.25 -6.26 -21.72
CA LEU A 189 -6.37 -5.40 -20.92
C LEU A 189 -7.06 -4.90 -19.63
N VAL A 190 -8.35 -4.57 -19.67
CA VAL A 190 -9.10 -4.07 -18.50
C VAL A 190 -9.12 -5.07 -17.32
N PRO A 191 -9.58 -6.32 -17.46
CA PRO A 191 -9.57 -7.29 -16.37
C PRO A 191 -8.14 -7.65 -15.96
N PHE A 192 -7.18 -7.67 -16.89
CA PHE A 192 -5.77 -7.89 -16.55
C PHE A 192 -5.22 -6.76 -15.67
N TYR A 193 -5.44 -5.49 -16.04
CA TYR A 193 -5.04 -4.34 -15.22
C TYR A 193 -5.74 -4.30 -13.88
N ALA A 194 -7.04 -4.65 -13.84
CA ALA A 194 -7.79 -4.75 -12.60
C ALA A 194 -7.21 -5.83 -11.68
N LEU A 195 -6.88 -7.02 -12.22
CA LEU A 195 -6.29 -8.12 -11.48
C LEU A 195 -4.88 -7.78 -10.96
N VAL A 196 -4.02 -7.20 -11.82
CA VAL A 196 -2.67 -6.78 -11.43
C VAL A 196 -2.73 -5.67 -10.37
N SER A 197 -3.63 -4.72 -10.51
CA SER A 197 -3.81 -3.63 -9.54
C SER A 197 -4.37 -4.15 -8.22
N ALA A 198 -5.39 -5.02 -8.25
CA ALA A 198 -6.00 -5.59 -7.06
C ALA A 198 -5.02 -6.51 -6.30
N SER A 199 -4.27 -7.35 -7.01
CA SER A 199 -3.22 -8.18 -6.39
C SER A 199 -2.11 -7.34 -5.77
N THR A 200 -1.69 -6.26 -6.46
CA THR A 200 -0.71 -5.32 -5.92
C THR A 200 -1.23 -4.63 -4.66
N LEU A 201 -2.49 -4.15 -4.66
CA LEU A 201 -3.12 -3.54 -3.50
C LEU A 201 -3.28 -4.53 -2.34
N TYR A 202 -3.64 -5.77 -2.62
CA TYR A 202 -3.76 -6.83 -1.63
C TYR A 202 -2.41 -7.10 -0.94
N VAL A 203 -1.34 -7.31 -1.73
CA VAL A 203 0.00 -7.56 -1.21
C VAL A 203 0.52 -6.35 -0.43
N GLN A 204 0.33 -5.13 -0.94
CA GLN A 204 0.74 -3.91 -0.25
C GLN A 204 -0.03 -3.70 1.06
N SER A 205 -1.32 -4.01 1.09
CA SER A 205 -2.15 -3.88 2.29
C SER A 205 -1.74 -4.87 3.36
N LEU A 206 -1.49 -6.14 3.01
CA LEU A 206 -0.98 -7.12 3.96
C LEU A 206 0.41 -6.74 4.51
N ALA A 207 1.30 -6.27 3.63
CA ALA A 207 2.62 -5.81 4.05
C ALA A 207 2.51 -4.60 5.00
N ALA A 208 1.69 -3.61 4.66
CA ALA A 208 1.45 -2.44 5.50
C ALA A 208 0.78 -2.79 6.83
N GLY A 209 -0.11 -3.79 6.87
CA GLY A 209 -0.75 -4.28 8.09
C GLY A 209 0.25 -4.84 9.08
N ARG A 210 1.19 -5.66 8.60
CA ARG A 210 2.30 -6.18 9.43
C ARG A 210 3.19 -5.05 9.95
N MET A 211 3.49 -4.06 9.11
CA MET A 211 4.28 -2.90 9.52
C MET A 211 3.52 -2.02 10.53
N ALA A 212 2.20 -1.91 10.40
CA ALA A 212 1.37 -1.18 11.36
C ALA A 212 1.39 -1.86 12.74
N LEU A 213 1.27 -3.19 12.78
CA LEU A 213 1.42 -3.93 14.05
C LEU A 213 2.81 -3.75 14.68
N LEU A 214 3.88 -3.76 13.87
CA LEU A 214 5.23 -3.50 14.37
C LEU A 214 5.39 -2.08 14.91
N ARG A 215 4.84 -1.10 14.19
CA ARG A 215 4.83 0.29 14.63
C ARG A 215 4.10 0.42 15.96
N ASP A 216 2.91 -0.15 16.07
CA ASP A 216 2.06 0.00 17.25
C ASP A 216 2.68 -0.73 18.47
N ALA A 217 3.31 -1.90 18.24
CA ALA A 217 4.08 -2.59 19.28
C ALA A 217 5.33 -1.81 19.71
N ALA A 218 6.05 -1.21 18.77
CA ALA A 218 7.21 -0.37 19.07
C ALA A 218 6.82 0.92 19.80
N ASP A 219 5.72 1.56 19.40
CA ASP A 219 5.18 2.75 20.06
C ASP A 219 4.69 2.40 21.49
N ALA A 220 4.11 1.21 21.70
CA ALA A 220 3.75 0.71 23.02
C ALA A 220 4.97 0.48 23.93
N GLU A 221 6.04 -0.10 23.38
CA GLU A 221 7.31 -0.30 24.10
C GLU A 221 7.96 1.04 24.46
N LEU A 222 7.91 2.04 23.57
CA LEU A 222 8.42 3.39 23.83
C LEU A 222 7.58 4.16 24.85
N ALA A 223 6.29 3.85 24.96
CA ALA A 223 5.42 4.44 25.97
C ALA A 223 5.71 3.92 27.39
N LEU A 224 6.40 2.78 27.54
CA LEU A 224 6.82 2.28 28.83
C LEU A 224 7.88 3.19 29.47
N PRO A 225 7.89 3.31 30.82
CA PRO A 225 8.99 3.94 31.56
C PRO A 225 10.33 3.28 31.20
N GLU A 226 11.41 4.05 31.16
CA GLU A 226 12.74 3.56 30.75
C GLU A 226 13.21 2.32 31.55
N SER A 227 12.81 2.21 32.81
CA SER A 227 13.11 1.08 33.69
C SER A 227 12.41 -0.22 33.29
N GLU A 228 11.33 -0.15 32.53
CA GLU A 228 10.51 -1.29 32.09
C GLU A 228 10.73 -1.64 30.62
N ARG A 229 11.49 -0.83 29.88
CA ARG A 229 11.81 -1.08 28.47
C ARG A 229 12.75 -2.27 28.34
N SER A 230 12.53 -3.07 27.30
CA SER A 230 13.47 -4.11 26.89
C SER A 230 14.79 -3.46 26.43
N ILE A 231 15.83 -3.59 27.25
CA ILE A 231 17.15 -3.07 26.95
C ILE A 231 17.92 -4.11 26.12
N ALA A 232 18.56 -3.66 25.04
CA ALA A 232 19.46 -4.51 24.28
C ALA A 232 20.59 -5.02 25.18
N PRO A 233 20.95 -6.31 25.14
CA PRO A 233 22.11 -6.78 25.87
C PRO A 233 23.33 -5.96 25.44
N PRO A 234 24.21 -5.55 26.37
CA PRO A 234 25.40 -4.79 26.04
C PRO A 234 26.21 -5.57 25.01
N VAL A 235 26.40 -4.98 23.84
CA VAL A 235 27.23 -5.55 22.78
C VAL A 235 28.65 -5.08 23.05
N ASP A 236 29.54 -6.01 23.39
CA ASP A 236 30.95 -5.70 23.45
C ASP A 236 31.37 -5.13 22.08
N PRO A 237 32.03 -3.96 22.03
CA PRO A 237 32.52 -3.44 20.78
C PRO A 237 33.40 -4.49 20.11
N PRO A 238 33.33 -4.65 18.78
CA PRO A 238 34.19 -5.58 18.07
C PRO A 238 35.63 -5.28 18.48
N HIS A 239 36.32 -6.31 18.99
CA HIS A 239 37.67 -6.19 19.57
C HIS A 239 38.54 -5.26 18.73
N GLY A 240 38.80 -4.05 19.25
CA GLY A 240 39.62 -3.06 18.54
C GLY A 240 39.16 -1.61 18.57
N SER A 241 37.93 -1.26 18.97
CA SER A 241 37.54 0.16 19.10
C SER A 241 38.02 0.77 20.42
N ARG A 242 39.34 0.87 20.59
CA ARG A 242 39.91 1.92 21.44
C ARG A 242 39.78 3.22 20.67
N LEU A 243 38.75 4.00 20.98
CA LEU A 243 38.78 5.42 20.64
C LEU A 243 39.90 6.06 21.49
N PRO A 244 40.76 6.92 20.91
CA PRO A 244 41.61 7.81 21.71
C PRO A 244 40.76 8.83 22.48
#